data_AF-A0A445MIY9-F1
#
_entry.id   AF-A0A445MIY9-F1
#
_cell.length_a   1.000
_cell.length_b   1.000
_cell.length_c   1.000
_cell.angle_alpha   90.00
_cell.angle_beta   90.00
_cell.angle_gamma   90.00
#
_symmetry.space_group_name_H-M   'P 1'
#
loop_
_entity.id
_entity.type
_entity.pdbx_description
1 polymer ?
#
loop_
_entity_poly.entity_id
_entity_poly.type
_entity_poly.pdbx_seq_one_letter_code
_entity_poly.pdbx_strand_id
1 'polypeptide(L)'
;MLADPESAKEKCYKHWDYDYPNLFGNVSSLCYKFCILQVISQGAISAPMFSVKGPSMVKATYPTAFPLKHQQKDLRLALGLAESVTQPIPVAAAANELYKVAKSYGLSDQDFSAVIEALRAKLQH
;
A
#
# COMPACT_ATOMS: atom_id res chain seq x y z
N MET A 1 21.05 -8.37 -2.78
CA MET A 1 20.95 -8.23 -4.26
C MET A 1 19.68 -7.47 -4.56
N LEU A 2 19.75 -6.14 -4.46
CA LEU A 2 18.62 -5.26 -4.79
C LEU A 2 18.55 -5.21 -6.31
N ALA A 3 17.38 -5.49 -6.89
CA ALA A 3 17.17 -5.36 -8.32
C ALA A 3 17.46 -3.91 -8.72
N ASP A 4 18.34 -3.73 -9.71
CA ASP A 4 18.69 -2.46 -10.29
C ASP A 4 17.40 -1.72 -10.75
N PRO A 5 17.11 -0.50 -10.22
CA PRO A 5 15.95 0.29 -10.59
C PRO A 5 15.88 0.60 -12.09
N GLU A 6 17.02 0.62 -12.79
CA GLU A 6 17.10 0.92 -14.21
C GLU A 6 16.57 -0.25 -15.07
N SER A 7 16.94 -1.48 -14.74
CA SER A 7 16.39 -2.68 -15.42
C SER A 7 14.87 -2.87 -15.23
N ALA A 8 14.30 -2.36 -14.14
CA ALA A 8 12.85 -2.40 -13.90
C ALA A 8 12.09 -1.37 -14.75
N LYS A 9 12.69 -0.18 -14.97
CA LYS A 9 12.15 0.85 -15.88
C LYS A 9 12.10 0.34 -17.31
N GLU A 10 13.17 -0.34 -17.76
CA GLU A 10 13.28 -0.83 -19.14
C GLU A 10 12.25 -1.93 -19.45
N LYS A 11 11.96 -2.82 -18.50
CA LYS A 11 10.93 -3.86 -18.64
C LYS A 11 9.50 -3.31 -18.64
N CYS A 12 9.24 -2.25 -17.86
CA CYS A 12 7.94 -1.60 -17.89
C CYS A 12 7.76 -0.88 -19.23
N TYR A 13 8.67 0.03 -19.60
CA TYR A 13 8.56 0.83 -20.82
C TYR A 13 8.50 0.00 -22.10
N LYS A 14 9.33 -1.06 -22.23
CA LYS A 14 9.32 -1.93 -23.42
C LYS A 14 8.06 -2.80 -23.56
N HIS A 15 7.19 -2.85 -22.55
CA HIS A 15 5.93 -3.59 -22.59
C HIS A 15 4.72 -2.72 -22.97
N TRP A 16 4.86 -1.38 -23.02
CA TRP A 16 3.77 -0.46 -23.36
C TRP A 16 3.50 -0.33 -24.88
N ASP A 17 4.42 -0.76 -25.74
CA ASP A 17 4.33 -0.58 -27.20
C ASP A 17 3.74 -1.78 -27.97
N TYR A 18 3.29 -2.85 -27.30
CA TYR A 18 2.72 -4.01 -27.98
C TYR A 18 1.27 -4.24 -27.59
N ASP A 19 0.39 -4.09 -28.59
CA ASP A 19 -0.95 -4.65 -28.67
C ASP A 19 -0.93 -6.14 -28.27
N TYR A 20 -1.53 -6.49 -27.13
CA TYR A 20 -1.68 -7.88 -26.68
C TYR A 20 -3.16 -8.23 -26.54
N PRO A 21 -3.80 -8.84 -27.56
CA PRO A 21 -5.20 -9.26 -27.45
C PRO A 21 -5.41 -10.45 -26.49
N ASN A 22 -4.39 -11.24 -26.13
CA ASN A 22 -4.63 -12.60 -25.60
C ASN A 22 -3.71 -13.08 -24.44
N LEU A 23 -3.43 -12.25 -23.42
CA LEU A 23 -2.71 -12.70 -22.20
C LEU A 23 -3.64 -12.76 -20.96
N PHE A 24 -4.71 -13.54 -21.06
CA PHE A 24 -5.63 -13.78 -19.94
C PHE A 24 -5.18 -15.00 -19.13
N GLY A 25 -4.58 -14.74 -17.96
CA GLY A 25 -4.40 -15.76 -16.93
C GLY A 25 -3.28 -15.42 -15.95
N ASN A 26 -3.56 -14.55 -14.98
CA ASN A 26 -2.76 -14.23 -13.77
C ASN A 26 -1.54 -13.28 -13.86
N VAL A 27 -0.87 -13.09 -15.01
CA VAL A 27 0.36 -12.26 -15.08
C VAL A 27 0.06 -10.75 -15.12
N SER A 28 -1.11 -10.35 -15.65
CA SER A 28 -1.48 -8.94 -15.87
C SER A 28 -1.69 -8.15 -14.58
N SER A 29 -2.27 -8.74 -13.54
CA SER A 29 -2.64 -8.02 -12.31
C SER A 29 -1.42 -7.57 -11.50
N LEU A 30 -0.38 -8.41 -11.39
CA LEU A 30 0.82 -8.07 -10.63
C LEU A 30 1.67 -7.03 -11.37
N CYS A 31 1.78 -7.17 -12.69
CA CYS A 31 2.45 -6.19 -13.56
C CYS A 31 1.79 -4.80 -13.44
N TYR A 32 0.45 -4.76 -13.49
CA TYR A 32 -0.31 -3.53 -13.34
C TYR A 32 -0.07 -2.83 -11.99
N LYS A 33 -0.05 -3.59 -10.88
CA LYS A 33 0.24 -3.05 -9.54
C LYS A 33 1.65 -2.44 -9.46
N PHE A 34 2.66 -3.08 -10.04
CA PHE A 34 4.02 -2.53 -10.09
C PHE A 34 4.11 -1.30 -11.00
N CYS A 35 3.38 -1.29 -12.11
CA CYS A 35 3.35 -0.16 -13.02
C CYS A 35 2.80 1.11 -12.33
N ILE A 36 1.71 0.99 -11.56
CA ILE A 36 1.18 2.10 -10.77
C ILE A 36 2.25 2.68 -9.83
N LEU A 37 3.01 1.83 -9.14
CA LEU A 37 4.06 2.31 -8.25
C LEU A 37 5.13 3.10 -9.02
N GLN A 38 5.54 2.62 -10.20
CA GLN A 38 6.52 3.32 -11.04
C GLN A 38 6.01 4.69 -11.51
N VAL A 39 4.73 4.78 -11.91
CA VAL A 39 4.11 6.04 -12.33
C VAL A 39 4.04 7.02 -11.16
N ILE A 40 3.59 6.57 -9.98
CA ILE A 40 3.52 7.40 -8.77
C ILE A 40 4.91 7.90 -8.37
N SER A 41 5.95 7.04 -8.44
CA SER A 41 7.32 7.40 -8.10
C SER A 41 7.94 8.46 -9.01
N GLN A 42 7.41 8.65 -10.22
CA GLN A 42 7.88 9.65 -11.19
C GLN A 42 7.01 10.92 -11.21
N GLY A 43 5.87 10.90 -10.51
CA GLY A 43 4.93 12.02 -10.44
C GLY A 43 5.16 12.96 -9.25
N ALA A 44 4.37 14.05 -9.23
CA ALA A 44 4.44 15.08 -8.18
C ALA A 44 4.06 14.59 -6.77
N ILE A 45 3.34 13.47 -6.67
CA ILE A 45 2.92 12.87 -5.39
C ILE A 45 3.89 11.82 -4.86
N SER A 46 5.09 11.69 -5.46
CA SER A 46 6.07 10.72 -5.01
C SER A 46 6.46 10.94 -3.54
N ALA A 47 6.57 9.85 -2.78
CA ALA A 47 6.99 9.88 -1.39
C ALA A 47 7.92 8.69 -1.10
N PRO A 48 8.97 8.86 -0.27
CA PRO A 48 9.87 7.76 0.08
C PRO A 48 9.15 6.51 0.60
N MET A 49 8.04 6.71 1.31
CA MET A 49 7.22 5.62 1.84
C MET A 49 6.64 4.71 0.75
N PHE A 50 6.32 5.23 -0.43
CA PHE A 50 5.81 4.40 -1.53
C PHE A 50 6.89 3.48 -2.09
N SER A 51 8.12 3.95 -2.21
CA SER A 51 9.25 3.12 -2.65
C SER A 51 9.61 2.04 -1.63
N VAL A 52 9.50 2.35 -0.33
CA VAL A 52 9.83 1.41 0.75
C VAL A 52 8.73 0.37 0.98
N LYS A 53 7.45 0.78 1.01
CA LYS A 53 6.32 -0.10 1.38
C LYS A 53 5.53 -0.62 0.18
N GLY A 54 5.55 0.07 -0.95
CA GLY A 54 4.82 -0.34 -2.16
C GLY A 54 5.14 -1.76 -2.61
N PRO A 55 6.42 -2.16 -2.76
CA PRO A 55 6.77 -3.51 -3.20
C PRO A 55 6.25 -4.61 -2.26
N SER A 56 6.23 -4.34 -0.95
CA SER A 56 5.78 -5.29 0.08
C SER A 56 4.25 -5.43 0.05
N MET A 57 3.53 -4.32 -0.13
CA MET A 57 2.08 -4.31 -0.38
C MET A 57 1.68 -5.05 -1.66
N VAL A 58 2.44 -4.91 -2.75
CA VAL A 58 2.15 -5.60 -4.02
C VAL A 58 2.35 -7.11 -3.89
N LYS A 59 3.41 -7.53 -3.20
CA LYS A 59 3.74 -8.94 -2.97
C LYS A 59 2.94 -9.59 -1.83
N ALA A 60 2.14 -8.82 -1.09
CA ALA A 60 1.42 -9.29 0.09
C ALA A 60 2.35 -9.87 1.18
N THR A 61 3.55 -9.31 1.31
CA THR A 61 4.53 -9.72 2.33
C THR A 61 4.87 -8.52 3.20
N TYR A 62 4.80 -8.68 4.52
CA TYR A 62 4.82 -7.54 5.44
C TYR A 62 5.89 -7.70 6.53
N PRO A 63 7.19 -7.69 6.15
CA PRO A 63 8.27 -7.73 7.13
C PRO A 63 8.20 -6.51 8.04
N THR A 64 8.05 -6.75 9.33
CA THR A 64 7.76 -5.71 10.33
C THR A 64 8.95 -4.80 10.52
N ALA A 65 8.86 -3.56 10.03
CA ALA A 65 9.73 -2.46 10.45
C ALA A 65 9.02 -1.59 11.49
N PHE A 66 7.70 -1.40 11.32
CA PHE A 66 6.86 -0.73 12.31
C PHE A 66 5.52 -1.48 12.46
N PRO A 67 5.24 -2.07 13.63
CA PRO A 67 4.03 -2.86 13.85
C PRO A 67 2.73 -2.11 13.60
N LEU A 68 1.79 -2.77 12.92
CA LEU A 68 0.46 -2.24 12.63
C LEU A 68 -0.30 -1.78 13.88
N LYS A 69 -0.18 -2.53 14.98
CA LYS A 69 -0.78 -2.16 16.28
C LYS A 69 -0.28 -0.82 16.80
N HIS A 70 0.96 -0.43 16.50
CA HIS A 70 1.51 0.86 16.92
C HIS A 70 0.97 1.99 16.06
N GLN A 71 0.92 1.81 14.73
CA GLN A 71 0.29 2.80 13.84
C GLN A 71 -1.18 3.07 14.21
N GLN A 72 -1.93 2.02 14.57
CA GLN A 72 -3.31 2.18 15.04
C GLN A 72 -3.40 2.93 16.38
N LYS A 73 -2.45 2.68 17.30
CA LYS A 73 -2.35 3.43 18.56
C LYS A 73 -2.11 4.91 18.29
N ASP A 74 -1.20 5.25 17.38
CA ASP A 74 -0.86 6.63 17.06
C ASP A 74 -2.04 7.38 16.45
N LEU A 75 -2.81 6.74 15.55
CA LEU A 75 -4.05 7.31 15.02
C LEU A 75 -5.10 7.55 16.10
N ARG A 76 -5.26 6.62 17.04
CA ARG A 76 -6.17 6.80 18.18
C ARG A 76 -5.77 7.98 19.07
N LEU A 77 -4.47 8.17 19.29
CA LEU A 77 -3.95 9.32 20.05
C LEU A 77 -4.19 10.64 19.28
N ALA A 78 -3.94 10.66 17.97
CA ALA A 78 -4.21 11.83 17.12
C ALA A 78 -5.69 12.21 17.13
N LEU A 79 -6.59 11.23 17.04
CA LEU A 79 -8.05 11.44 17.13
C LEU A 79 -8.46 12.03 18.48
N GLY A 80 -7.95 11.49 19.59
CA GLY A 80 -8.25 12.04 20.92
C GLY A 80 -7.74 13.47 21.12
N LEU A 81 -6.55 13.78 20.58
CA LEU A 81 -6.02 15.15 20.61
C LEU A 81 -6.88 16.09 19.76
N ALA A 82 -7.26 15.69 18.55
CA ALA A 82 -8.08 16.49 17.67
C ALA A 82 -9.46 16.78 18.27
N GLU A 83 -10.05 15.82 18.97
CA GLU A 83 -11.31 15.99 19.72
C GLU A 83 -11.16 17.02 20.84
N SER A 84 -10.05 17.03 21.59
CA SER A 84 -9.82 18.00 22.67
C SER A 84 -9.74 19.46 22.21
N VAL A 85 -9.49 19.70 20.92
CA VAL A 85 -9.41 21.03 20.32
C VAL A 85 -10.49 21.27 19.26
N THR A 86 -11.49 20.40 19.16
CA THR A 86 -12.58 20.49 18.17
C THR A 86 -12.07 20.58 16.72
N GLN A 87 -10.96 19.91 16.41
CA GLN A 87 -10.36 19.90 15.07
C GLN A 87 -10.83 18.66 14.28
N PRO A 88 -11.55 18.82 13.16
CA PRO A 88 -11.91 17.68 12.31
C PRO A 88 -10.69 17.12 11.57
N ILE A 89 -10.52 15.79 11.63
CA ILE A 89 -9.49 15.02 10.89
C ILE A 89 -10.08 13.76 10.24
N PRO A 90 -11.01 13.91 9.27
CA PRO A 90 -11.81 12.80 8.74
C PRO A 90 -10.97 11.69 8.06
N VAL A 91 -9.85 12.05 7.42
CA VAL A 91 -8.95 11.08 6.78
C VAL A 91 -8.28 10.18 7.82
N ALA A 92 -7.87 10.73 8.96
CA ALA A 92 -7.27 9.95 10.04
C ALA A 92 -8.31 9.02 10.71
N ALA A 93 -9.56 9.48 10.85
CA ALA A 93 -10.66 8.66 11.34
C ALA A 93 -10.92 7.46 10.42
N ALA A 94 -11.04 7.69 9.11
CA ALA A 94 -11.23 6.63 8.12
C ALA A 94 -10.04 5.65 8.10
N ALA A 95 -8.81 6.16 8.17
CA ALA A 95 -7.61 5.31 8.25
C ALA A 95 -7.63 4.45 9.51
N ASN A 96 -7.97 5.00 10.68
CA ASN A 96 -8.04 4.26 11.95
C ASN A 96 -9.01 3.07 11.86
N GLU A 97 -10.15 3.22 11.19
CA GLU A 97 -11.09 2.11 10.98
C GLU A 97 -10.50 1.01 10.09
N LEU A 98 -9.76 1.36 9.02
CA LEU A 98 -9.05 0.36 8.22
C LEU A 98 -7.98 -0.38 9.02
N TYR A 99 -7.25 0.32 9.89
CA TYR A 99 -6.29 -0.31 10.79
C TYR A 99 -6.97 -1.24 11.81
N LYS A 100 -8.14 -0.90 12.34
CA LYS A 100 -8.92 -1.82 13.19
C LYS A 100 -9.34 -3.08 12.44
N VAL A 101 -9.81 -2.94 11.19
CA VAL A 101 -10.16 -4.09 10.34
C VAL A 101 -8.93 -4.98 10.12
N ALA A 102 -7.78 -4.43 9.73
CA ALA A 102 -6.56 -5.21 9.56
C ALA A 102 -6.10 -5.90 10.86
N LYS A 103 -6.25 -5.24 12.02
CA LYS A 103 -6.00 -5.88 13.33
C LYS A 103 -6.91 -7.07 13.57
N SER A 104 -8.19 -6.99 13.18
CA SER A 104 -9.15 -8.08 13.31
C SER A 104 -8.77 -9.32 12.47
N TYR A 105 -7.98 -9.14 11.42
CA TYR A 105 -7.41 -10.22 10.61
C TYR A 105 -6.13 -10.84 11.22
N GLY A 106 -5.74 -10.45 12.44
CA GLY A 106 -4.54 -10.96 13.09
C GLY A 106 -3.22 -10.30 12.64
N LEU A 107 -3.29 -9.20 11.88
CA LEU A 107 -2.11 -8.54 11.29
C LEU A 107 -1.41 -7.56 12.25
N SER A 108 -1.70 -7.63 13.56
CA SER A 108 -1.25 -6.64 14.55
C SER A 108 0.27 -6.49 14.66
N ASP A 109 1.01 -7.58 14.52
CA ASP A 109 2.47 -7.63 14.62
C ASP A 109 3.19 -7.55 13.26
N GLN A 110 2.43 -7.54 12.16
CA GLN A 110 2.99 -7.29 10.83
C GLN A 110 3.27 -5.79 10.65
N ASP A 111 4.00 -5.45 9.59
CA ASP A 111 4.22 -4.05 9.24
C ASP A 111 2.90 -3.31 9.03
N PHE A 112 2.85 -2.02 9.39
CA PHE A 112 1.66 -1.20 9.19
C PHE A 112 1.19 -1.16 7.73
N SER A 113 2.06 -1.43 6.75
CA SER A 113 1.66 -1.56 5.35
C SER A 113 0.69 -2.71 5.08
N ALA A 114 0.52 -3.65 6.01
CA ALA A 114 -0.50 -4.71 5.96
C ALA A 114 -1.94 -4.18 6.04
N VAL A 115 -2.14 -2.88 6.32
CA VAL A 115 -3.47 -2.24 6.27
C VAL A 115 -4.17 -2.38 4.92
N ILE A 116 -3.41 -2.56 3.82
CA ILE A 116 -3.98 -2.80 2.48
C ILE A 116 -4.87 -4.04 2.43
N GLU A 117 -4.65 -5.04 3.31
CA GLU A 117 -5.48 -6.24 3.39
C GLU A 117 -6.91 -5.94 3.86
N ALA A 118 -7.11 -4.87 4.63
CA ALA A 118 -8.45 -4.40 5.01
C ALA A 118 -9.31 -4.01 3.79
N LEU A 119 -8.68 -3.59 2.68
CA LEU A 119 -9.36 -3.21 1.45
C LEU A 119 -9.54 -4.38 0.48
N ARG A 120 -8.66 -5.39 0.52
CA ARG A 120 -8.72 -6.56 -0.37
C ARG A 120 -9.95 -7.44 -0.09
N ALA A 121 -10.31 -7.60 1.18
CA ALA A 121 -11.47 -8.42 1.57
C ALA A 121 -12.82 -7.85 1.08
N LYS A 122 -12.92 -6.54 0.81
CA LYS A 122 -14.17 -5.90 0.35
C LYS A 122 -14.45 -6.04 -1.14
N LEU A 123 -13.50 -6.55 -1.93
CA LEU A 123 -13.62 -6.63 -3.40
C LEU A 123 -14.05 -8.02 -3.91
N GLN A 124 -14.48 -8.92 -3.03
CA GLN A 124 -14.92 -10.29 -3.38
C GLN A 124 -16.45 -10.41 -3.60
N HIS A 125 -17.13 -9.30 -3.85
CA HIS A 125 -18.56 -9.25 -4.17
C HIS A 125 -18.80 -8.57 -5.51
#